data_AF-A0A1Y1UF41-F1
#
_entry.id   AF-A0A1Y1UF41-F1
#
_cell.length_a   1.000
_cell.length_b   1.000
_cell.length_c   1.000
_cell.angle_alpha   90.00
_cell.angle_beta   90.00
_cell.angle_gamma   90.00
#
_symmetry.space_group_name_H-M   'P 1'
#
loop_
_entity.id
_entity.type
_entity.pdbx_description
1 polymer ?
#
loop_
_entity_poly.entity_id
_entity_poly.type
_entity_poly.pdbx_seq_one_letter_code
_entity_poly.pdbx_strand_id
1 'polypeptide(L)'
;MLSTTRLLALSTLLTPILAHIALWDPAMYGWTDDPNQWDPVVPLMHLPFDQWWFHGYMNVPPAEGKFMTLPSGGTYNGQVACNKALTKYGQNPAQQTGIYACDGPTDQGGIGAMHTSDKWNSPDPVDLKGCAIAIAYESDPTKIKPEDFTVISVNHKCVWFKDIDFQIPSDLPPCPPGGCHCLWEWIHADDAGSEQLFHLAYRCTVEGATGTRPLPSHSQQMSC
;
A
#
# COMPACT_ATOMS: atom_id res chain seq x y z
N MET A 1 47.67 39.17 19.73
CA MET A 1 46.21 39.34 19.54
C MET A 1 45.70 38.09 18.83
N LEU A 2 45.08 37.17 19.57
CA LEU A 2 44.51 35.94 19.00
C LEU A 2 43.16 36.26 18.36
N SER A 3 43.02 35.99 17.06
CA SER A 3 41.75 36.05 16.35
C SER A 3 41.14 34.66 16.31
N THR A 4 40.10 34.43 17.11
CA THR A 4 39.33 33.18 17.15
C THR A 4 38.19 33.27 16.15
N THR A 5 38.38 32.72 14.95
CA THR A 5 37.32 32.54 13.96
C THR A 5 36.42 31.39 14.40
N ARG A 6 35.17 31.69 14.82
CA ARG A 6 34.17 30.68 15.15
C ARG A 6 33.64 30.05 13.85
N LEU A 7 33.90 28.76 13.61
CA LEU A 7 33.13 27.97 12.66
C LEU A 7 31.73 27.73 13.26
N LEU A 8 30.69 28.29 12.65
CA LEU A 8 29.33 27.81 12.86
C LEU A 8 29.17 26.51 12.05
N ALA A 9 29.09 25.37 12.74
CA ALA A 9 28.65 24.12 12.15
C ALA A 9 27.13 24.23 11.87
N LEU A 10 26.77 24.37 10.61
CA LEU A 10 25.38 24.31 10.16
C LEU A 10 24.95 22.85 10.19
N SER A 11 24.38 22.42 11.32
CA SER A 11 23.76 21.09 11.44
C SER A 11 22.48 21.09 10.62
N THR A 12 22.54 20.66 9.37
CA THR A 12 21.35 20.34 8.57
C THR A 12 20.62 19.20 9.29
N LEU A 13 19.52 19.50 9.99
CA LEU A 13 18.56 18.48 10.35
C LEU A 13 18.04 17.90 9.03
N LEU A 14 18.51 16.71 8.65
CA LEU A 14 17.77 15.88 7.70
C LEU A 14 16.44 15.55 8.38
N THR A 15 15.40 16.30 8.07
CA THR A 15 14.04 15.81 8.26
C THR A 15 13.92 14.57 7.37
N PRO A 16 13.71 13.36 7.90
CA PRO A 16 13.44 12.22 7.06
C PRO A 16 12.14 12.53 6.33
N ILE A 17 12.23 12.82 5.04
CA ILE A 17 11.07 12.92 4.18
C ILE A 17 10.59 11.47 4.05
N LEU A 18 9.63 11.09 4.89
CA LEU A 18 8.96 9.78 4.82
C LEU A 18 8.12 9.77 3.54
N ALA A 19 8.75 9.38 2.43
CA ALA A 19 8.17 9.35 1.10
C ALA A 19 7.51 8.00 0.80
N HIS A 20 6.52 7.57 1.59
CA HIS A 20 6.20 6.14 1.67
C HIS A 20 4.72 5.89 2.03
N ILE A 21 4.03 4.98 1.34
CA ILE A 21 2.59 4.70 1.55
C ILE A 21 2.34 3.19 1.64
N ALA A 22 1.41 2.79 2.51
CA ALA A 22 0.86 1.43 2.59
C ALA A 22 -0.67 1.47 2.55
N LEU A 23 -1.30 0.43 1.98
CA LEU A 23 -2.70 0.14 2.23
C LEU A 23 -2.83 -0.56 3.60
N TRP A 24 -3.47 0.11 4.55
CA TRP A 24 -3.62 -0.40 5.91
C TRP A 24 -4.87 -1.26 6.04
N ASP A 25 -4.68 -2.51 6.44
CA ASP A 25 -5.75 -3.44 6.79
C ASP A 25 -5.22 -4.43 7.85
N PRO A 26 -5.97 -4.74 8.94
CA PRO A 26 -5.54 -5.70 9.98
C PRO A 26 -5.24 -7.11 9.45
N ALA A 27 -5.67 -7.43 8.23
CA ALA A 27 -5.36 -8.69 7.58
C ALA A 27 -4.03 -8.69 6.80
N MET A 28 -3.24 -7.62 6.86
CA MET A 28 -1.93 -7.56 6.23
C MET A 28 -0.88 -8.42 6.94
N TYR A 29 0.05 -8.95 6.18
CA TYR A 29 1.32 -9.45 6.71
C TYR A 29 2.16 -8.29 7.23
N GLY A 30 2.87 -8.51 8.34
CA GLY A 30 3.64 -7.46 9.01
C GLY A 30 2.81 -6.54 9.90
N TRP A 31 1.51 -6.79 10.09
CA TRP A 31 0.70 -6.02 11.03
C TRP A 31 1.24 -6.09 12.46
N THR A 32 1.31 -4.96 13.15
CA THR A 32 1.58 -4.89 14.59
C THR A 32 0.50 -4.14 15.35
N ASP A 33 0.47 -4.27 16.67
CA ASP A 33 -0.44 -3.48 17.53
C ASP A 33 0.07 -2.05 17.79
N ASP A 34 1.23 -1.66 17.24
CA ASP A 34 1.73 -0.29 17.35
C ASP A 34 0.84 0.67 16.55
N PRO A 35 0.08 1.59 17.17
CA PRO A 35 -0.81 2.51 16.48
C PRO A 35 -0.11 3.51 15.56
N ASN A 36 1.22 3.64 15.66
CA ASN A 36 2.07 4.54 14.88
C ASN A 36 3.04 3.77 13.98
N GLN A 37 2.67 2.54 13.61
CA GLN A 37 3.43 1.68 12.73
C GLN A 37 3.79 2.38 11.41
N TRP A 38 5.04 2.23 10.97
CA TRP A 38 5.60 2.87 9.77
C TRP A 38 6.39 1.90 8.89
N ASP A 39 6.79 0.74 9.39
CA ASP A 39 7.65 -0.19 8.66
C ASP A 39 7.07 -0.70 7.32
N PRO A 40 5.75 -0.98 7.18
CA PRO A 40 5.19 -1.47 5.91
C PRO A 40 5.15 -0.42 4.80
N VAL A 41 5.37 0.86 5.13
CA VAL A 41 5.41 1.90 4.10
C VAL A 41 6.76 1.92 3.37
N VAL A 42 7.82 1.32 3.93
CA VAL A 42 9.17 1.32 3.34
C VAL A 42 9.13 0.77 1.91
N PRO A 43 9.86 1.37 0.94
CA PRO A 43 9.76 1.00 -0.45
C PRO A 43 10.68 -0.18 -0.75
N LEU A 44 10.40 -0.90 -1.83
CA LEU A 44 11.15 -2.08 -2.25
C LEU A 44 11.97 -1.74 -3.50
N MET A 45 13.30 -1.82 -3.38
CA MET A 45 14.24 -1.50 -4.47
C MET A 45 15.53 -2.31 -4.34
N HIS A 46 15.95 -2.96 -5.42
CA HIS A 46 17.20 -3.76 -5.47
C HIS A 46 17.31 -4.81 -4.36
N LEU A 47 16.19 -5.43 -3.99
CA LEU A 47 16.13 -6.45 -2.94
C LEU A 47 16.15 -7.87 -3.52
N PRO A 48 16.70 -8.87 -2.81
CA PRO A 48 16.53 -10.28 -3.15
C PRO A 48 15.06 -10.71 -2.96
N PHE A 49 14.69 -11.84 -3.58
CA PHE A 49 13.31 -12.32 -3.63
C PHE A 49 12.64 -12.39 -2.26
N ASP A 50 13.32 -12.96 -1.28
CA ASP A 50 12.82 -13.14 0.09
C ASP A 50 12.61 -11.84 0.87
N GLN A 51 13.18 -10.72 0.41
CA GLN A 51 13.02 -9.41 1.07
C GLN A 51 11.94 -8.55 0.43
N TRP A 52 11.75 -8.61 -0.89
CA TRP A 52 10.64 -7.87 -1.52
C TRP A 52 9.33 -8.65 -1.52
N TRP A 53 9.39 -9.98 -1.62
CA TRP A 53 8.21 -10.82 -1.64
C TRP A 53 7.49 -10.77 -0.30
N PHE A 54 6.19 -10.44 -0.32
CA PHE A 54 5.40 -10.19 0.89
C PHE A 54 6.05 -9.11 1.79
N HIS A 55 6.89 -8.23 1.24
CA HIS A 55 7.67 -7.25 2.00
C HIS A 55 8.57 -7.90 3.07
N GLY A 56 9.00 -9.14 2.85
CA GLY A 56 9.75 -9.94 3.83
C GLY A 56 8.91 -10.39 5.03
N TYR A 57 7.61 -10.10 5.06
CA TYR A 57 6.73 -10.38 6.18
C TYR A 57 6.04 -11.74 6.13
N MET A 58 6.43 -12.66 5.24
CA MET A 58 5.75 -13.96 5.11
C MET A 58 5.66 -14.74 6.44
N ASN A 59 6.64 -14.57 7.34
CA ASN A 59 6.65 -15.20 8.67
C ASN A 59 5.92 -14.38 9.77
N VAL A 60 5.33 -13.25 9.40
CA VAL A 60 4.56 -12.35 10.28
C VAL A 60 3.13 -12.27 9.75
N PRO A 61 2.35 -13.36 9.83
CA PRO A 61 0.99 -13.38 9.32
C PRO A 61 0.06 -12.47 10.14
N PRO A 62 -1.07 -12.04 9.57
CA PRO A 62 -2.11 -11.36 10.34
C PRO A 62 -2.67 -12.27 11.44
N ALA A 63 -3.29 -11.65 12.44
CA ALA A 63 -3.97 -12.35 13.52
C ALA A 63 -5.03 -13.33 13.00
N GLU A 64 -5.27 -14.41 13.76
CA GLU A 64 -6.25 -15.43 13.38
C GLU A 64 -7.64 -14.83 13.16
N GLY A 65 -8.32 -15.27 12.10
CA GLY A 65 -9.64 -14.79 11.71
C GLY A 65 -9.69 -13.38 11.10
N LYS A 66 -8.54 -12.71 10.92
CA LYS A 66 -8.47 -11.45 10.18
C LYS A 66 -8.33 -11.70 8.69
N PHE A 67 -9.28 -11.15 7.92
CA PHE A 67 -9.31 -11.18 6.47
C PHE A 67 -9.63 -9.80 5.92
N MET A 68 -8.97 -9.42 4.84
CA MET A 68 -9.39 -8.36 3.95
C MET A 68 -10.62 -8.90 3.19
N THR A 69 -11.79 -8.35 3.50
CA THR A 69 -13.05 -8.82 2.93
C THR A 69 -13.34 -8.11 1.61
N LEU A 70 -13.32 -8.85 0.51
CA LEU A 70 -13.64 -8.36 -0.82
C LEU A 70 -15.13 -8.68 -1.13
N PRO A 71 -16.03 -7.69 -1.17
CA PRO A 71 -17.44 -7.95 -1.45
C PRO A 71 -17.66 -8.19 -2.94
N SER A 72 -18.08 -9.40 -3.33
CA SER A 72 -18.34 -9.77 -4.73
C SER A 72 -19.38 -8.83 -5.37
N GLY A 73 -18.97 -8.09 -6.40
CA GLY A 73 -19.83 -7.10 -7.09
C GLY A 73 -20.04 -5.80 -6.32
N GLY A 74 -19.30 -5.60 -5.23
CA GLY A 74 -19.32 -4.40 -4.41
C GLY A 74 -18.02 -3.63 -4.45
N THR A 75 -17.82 -2.77 -3.46
CA THR A 75 -16.63 -1.94 -3.30
C THR A 75 -15.87 -2.37 -2.04
N TYR A 76 -14.57 -2.65 -2.19
CA TYR A 76 -13.67 -2.67 -1.04
C TYR A 76 -13.25 -1.23 -0.72
N ASN A 77 -13.53 -0.78 0.51
CA ASN A 77 -13.13 0.53 1.01
C ASN A 77 -11.88 0.39 1.90
N GLY A 78 -10.74 0.82 1.38
CA GLY A 78 -9.44 0.78 2.04
C GLY A 78 -8.97 2.15 2.53
N GLN A 79 -7.91 2.16 3.33
CA GLN A 79 -7.18 3.38 3.68
C GLN A 79 -5.69 3.24 3.37
N VAL A 80 -5.20 4.07 2.44
CA VAL A 80 -3.77 4.22 2.20
C VAL A 80 -3.22 5.38 3.02
N ALA A 81 -2.08 5.18 3.68
CA ALA A 81 -1.43 6.28 4.37
C ALA A 81 0.08 6.08 4.57
N CYS A 82 0.78 7.19 4.84
CA CYS A 82 2.22 7.18 5.16
C CYS A 82 2.56 6.75 6.59
N ASN A 83 1.55 6.62 7.44
CA ASN A 83 1.68 6.00 8.75
C ASN A 83 0.31 5.47 9.18
N LYS A 84 0.28 4.36 9.93
CA LYS A 84 -0.96 3.79 10.47
C LYS A 84 -1.73 4.79 11.33
N ALA A 85 -1.05 5.69 12.04
CA ALA A 85 -1.65 6.72 12.89
C ALA A 85 -2.64 7.64 12.16
N LEU A 86 -2.46 7.83 10.84
CA LEU A 86 -3.30 8.67 10.00
C LEU A 86 -4.59 7.97 9.52
N THR A 87 -4.68 6.65 9.73
CA THR A 87 -5.84 5.83 9.39
C THR A 87 -6.76 5.63 10.59
N LYS A 88 -7.94 5.05 10.36
CA LYS A 88 -8.88 4.62 11.41
C LYS A 88 -8.28 3.61 12.40
N TYR A 89 -7.13 3.03 12.08
CA TYR A 89 -6.40 2.09 12.92
C TYR A 89 -5.39 2.77 13.87
N GLY A 90 -5.19 4.09 13.75
CA GLY A 90 -4.41 4.87 14.70
C GLY A 90 -5.14 5.10 16.03
N GLN A 91 -4.42 5.59 17.03
CA GLN A 91 -4.98 5.88 18.36
C GLN A 91 -5.50 7.31 18.55
N ASN A 92 -5.06 8.27 17.74
CA ASN A 92 -5.39 9.68 17.91
C ASN A 92 -6.32 10.17 16.79
N PRO A 93 -7.64 10.33 17.05
CA PRO A 93 -8.60 10.78 16.05
C PRO A 93 -8.26 12.14 15.41
N ALA A 94 -7.57 13.02 16.14
CA ALA A 94 -7.18 14.33 15.61
C ALA A 94 -6.15 14.23 14.46
N GLN A 95 -5.40 13.13 14.37
CA GLN A 95 -4.45 12.87 13.27
C GLN A 95 -5.13 12.24 12.04
N GLN A 96 -6.39 11.81 12.16
CA GLN A 96 -7.09 11.02 11.14
C GLN A 96 -8.04 11.86 10.29
N THR A 97 -8.15 13.16 10.56
CA THR A 97 -9.07 14.09 9.90
C THR A 97 -8.60 14.52 8.51
N GLY A 98 -7.33 14.30 8.19
CA GLY A 98 -6.77 14.52 6.86
C GLY A 98 -7.47 13.68 5.80
N ILE A 99 -7.64 14.24 4.61
CA ILE A 99 -8.26 13.53 3.46
C ILE A 99 -7.22 12.91 2.53
N TYR A 100 -5.97 13.35 2.60
CA TYR A 100 -4.89 12.86 1.73
C TYR A 100 -4.20 11.66 2.35
N ALA A 101 -3.61 10.80 1.51
CA ALA A 101 -2.89 9.63 1.95
C ALA A 101 -1.70 10.00 2.84
N CYS A 102 -1.05 11.14 2.56
CA CYS A 102 -0.08 11.70 3.47
C CYS A 102 -0.22 13.21 3.56
N ASP A 103 -0.47 13.69 4.77
CA ASP A 103 -0.35 15.11 5.09
C ASP A 103 1.09 15.42 5.48
N GLY A 104 1.62 16.54 4.97
CA GLY A 104 2.96 17.01 5.30
C GLY A 104 2.92 18.21 6.24
N PRO A 105 4.01 18.47 6.98
CA PRO A 105 4.09 19.63 7.88
C PRO A 105 4.29 20.97 7.12
N THR A 106 4.44 20.92 5.79
CA THR A 106 4.75 22.06 4.93
C THR A 106 3.57 22.41 4.03
N ASP A 107 3.68 23.54 3.34
CA ASP A 107 2.73 24.00 2.30
C ASP A 107 2.69 23.11 1.06
N GLN A 108 3.66 22.21 0.91
CA GLN A 108 3.68 21.17 -0.12
C GLN A 108 2.86 19.93 0.27
N GLY A 109 2.38 19.83 1.51
CA GLY A 109 1.74 18.62 2.01
C GLY A 109 2.66 17.40 1.92
N GLY A 110 2.08 16.20 1.84
CA GLY A 110 2.83 14.95 1.76
C GLY A 110 3.16 14.52 0.33
N ILE A 111 3.28 15.46 -0.62
CA ILE A 111 3.55 15.16 -2.04
C ILE A 111 4.74 14.20 -2.24
N GLY A 112 5.82 14.39 -1.48
CA GLY A 112 6.97 13.49 -1.53
C GLY A 112 6.61 12.04 -1.25
N ALA A 113 5.66 11.78 -0.35
CA ALA A 113 5.16 10.43 -0.07
C ALA A 113 4.22 9.88 -1.12
N MET A 114 3.51 10.75 -1.82
CA MET A 114 2.59 10.34 -2.88
C MET A 114 3.28 10.19 -4.23
N HIS A 115 4.59 10.48 -4.31
CA HIS A 115 5.42 10.37 -5.51
C HIS A 115 4.75 10.95 -6.76
N THR A 116 4.44 12.23 -6.69
CA THR A 116 3.78 12.98 -7.76
C THR A 116 4.36 14.39 -7.89
N SER A 117 4.34 14.92 -9.10
CA SER A 117 4.61 16.33 -9.41
C SER A 117 3.36 17.22 -9.30
N ASP A 118 2.20 16.64 -9.01
CA ASP A 118 0.93 17.34 -8.85
C ASP A 118 1.00 18.42 -7.76
N LYS A 119 0.30 19.53 -8.01
CA LYS A 119 0.17 20.60 -7.02
C LYS A 119 -0.61 20.11 -5.80
N TRP A 120 -0.11 20.45 -4.60
CA TRP A 120 -0.79 20.14 -3.34
C TRP A 120 -2.24 20.66 -3.35
N ASN A 121 -3.16 19.86 -2.80
CA ASN A 121 -4.60 20.09 -2.84
C ASN A 121 -5.21 20.20 -4.26
N SER A 122 -4.56 19.67 -5.30
CA SER A 122 -5.21 19.51 -6.60
C SER A 122 -6.49 18.66 -6.43
N PRO A 123 -7.65 19.15 -6.91
CA PRO A 123 -8.87 18.36 -6.93
C PRO A 123 -8.84 17.26 -7.99
N ASP A 124 -7.94 17.37 -8.96
CA ASP A 124 -7.76 16.43 -10.06
C ASP A 124 -6.26 16.21 -10.33
N PRO A 125 -5.60 15.34 -9.54
CA PRO A 125 -4.21 14.99 -9.76
C PRO A 125 -4.07 14.17 -11.06
N VAL A 126 -3.06 14.48 -11.87
CA VAL A 126 -2.87 13.92 -13.22
C VAL A 126 -1.61 13.09 -13.37
N ASP A 127 -0.68 13.18 -12.42
CA ASP A 127 0.61 12.50 -12.50
C ASP A 127 0.63 11.15 -11.76
N LEU A 128 -0.47 10.80 -11.10
CA LEU A 128 -0.63 9.49 -10.45
C LEU A 128 -0.67 8.36 -11.48
N LYS A 129 -0.03 7.24 -11.14
CA LYS A 129 0.04 6.04 -12.00
C LYS A 129 -0.90 4.92 -11.55
N GLY A 130 -1.59 5.09 -10.42
CA GLY A 130 -2.57 4.16 -9.89
C GLY A 130 -1.96 2.98 -9.15
N CYS A 131 -2.82 2.23 -8.46
CA CYS A 131 -2.46 1.03 -7.71
C CYS A 131 -3.51 -0.06 -7.91
N ALA A 132 -3.19 -1.29 -7.56
CA ALA A 132 -4.01 -2.46 -7.85
C ALA A 132 -4.19 -3.36 -6.63
N ILE A 133 -5.31 -4.10 -6.63
CA ILE A 133 -5.48 -5.29 -5.80
C ILE A 133 -5.40 -6.53 -6.70
N ALA A 134 -4.54 -7.47 -6.33
CA ALA A 134 -4.46 -8.79 -6.94
C ALA A 134 -4.86 -9.88 -5.93
N ILE A 135 -5.26 -11.05 -6.43
CA ILE A 135 -5.66 -12.21 -5.63
C ILE A 135 -5.01 -13.49 -6.13
N ALA A 136 -4.63 -14.37 -5.20
CA ALA A 136 -4.18 -15.74 -5.42
C ALA A 136 -5.03 -16.70 -4.58
N TYR A 137 -5.66 -17.69 -5.23
CA TYR A 137 -6.56 -18.66 -4.60
C TYR A 137 -5.80 -19.82 -3.93
N GLU A 138 -4.96 -19.49 -2.96
CA GLU A 138 -4.16 -20.43 -2.15
C GLU A 138 -4.17 -19.97 -0.69
N SER A 139 -4.37 -20.89 0.24
CA SER A 139 -4.47 -20.61 1.68
C SER A 139 -3.14 -20.74 2.41
N ASP A 140 -2.18 -21.47 1.83
CA ASP A 140 -0.82 -21.59 2.35
C ASP A 140 0.12 -20.58 1.65
N PRO A 141 0.55 -19.50 2.33
CA PRO A 141 1.37 -18.46 1.70
C PRO A 141 2.71 -18.98 1.17
N THR A 142 3.21 -20.12 1.68
CA THR A 142 4.49 -20.69 1.25
C THR A 142 4.44 -21.36 -0.12
N LYS A 143 3.24 -21.63 -0.63
CA LYS A 143 3.01 -22.21 -1.96
C LYS A 143 2.80 -21.16 -3.05
N ILE A 144 2.57 -19.91 -2.65
CA ILE A 144 2.23 -18.82 -3.55
C ILE A 144 3.49 -18.33 -4.24
N LYS A 145 3.37 -18.17 -5.56
CA LYS A 145 4.38 -17.58 -6.43
C LYS A 145 3.86 -16.27 -7.02
N PRO A 146 4.75 -15.39 -7.52
CA PRO A 146 4.33 -14.17 -8.20
C PRO A 146 3.33 -14.43 -9.33
N GLU A 147 3.49 -15.52 -10.08
CA GLU A 147 2.63 -15.85 -11.22
C GLU A 147 1.24 -16.37 -10.82
N ASP A 148 0.99 -16.62 -9.53
CA ASP A 148 -0.33 -17.06 -9.05
C ASP A 148 -1.31 -15.88 -8.85
N PHE A 149 -0.79 -14.65 -8.83
CA PHE A 149 -1.59 -13.45 -8.61
C PHE A 149 -2.27 -12.95 -9.89
N THR A 150 -3.55 -12.63 -9.77
CA THR A 150 -4.34 -11.97 -10.82
C THR A 150 -4.84 -10.63 -10.31
N VAL A 151 -4.54 -9.55 -11.03
CA VAL A 151 -5.11 -8.22 -10.75
C VAL A 151 -6.61 -8.25 -11.00
N ILE A 152 -7.40 -7.92 -9.98
CA ILE A 152 -8.87 -7.96 -10.02
C ILE A 152 -9.50 -6.57 -9.93
N SER A 153 -8.75 -5.58 -9.44
CA SER A 153 -9.25 -4.21 -9.31
C SER A 153 -8.11 -3.20 -9.35
N VAL A 154 -8.37 -2.02 -9.89
CA VAL A 154 -7.40 -0.93 -10.04
C VAL A 154 -8.05 0.37 -9.61
N ASN A 155 -7.28 1.22 -8.93
CA ASN A 155 -7.62 2.60 -8.69
C ASN A 155 -6.57 3.51 -9.34
N HIS A 156 -6.95 4.20 -10.42
CA HIS A 156 -6.04 5.04 -11.20
C HIS A 156 -5.65 6.35 -10.51
N LYS A 157 -6.37 6.77 -9.46
CA LYS A 157 -6.07 7.98 -8.66
C LYS A 157 -5.34 7.67 -7.35
N CYS A 158 -4.80 6.48 -7.24
CA CYS A 158 -3.99 6.04 -6.12
C CYS A 158 -2.54 6.56 -6.31
N VAL A 159 -1.87 7.13 -5.29
CA VAL A 159 -2.20 7.22 -3.85
C VAL A 159 -2.43 8.66 -3.37
N TRP A 160 -3.46 9.36 -3.87
CA TRP A 160 -3.70 10.77 -3.48
C TRP A 160 -4.55 10.93 -2.22
N PHE A 161 -5.76 10.36 -2.24
CA PHE A 161 -6.66 10.41 -1.09
C PHE A 161 -6.41 9.22 -0.16
N LYS A 162 -6.62 9.42 1.14
CA LYS A 162 -6.49 8.38 2.16
C LYS A 162 -7.51 7.27 1.95
N ASP A 163 -8.78 7.66 1.85
CA ASP A 163 -9.86 6.70 1.60
C ASP A 163 -9.85 6.34 0.11
N ILE A 164 -9.68 5.05 -0.17
CA ILE A 164 -9.60 4.53 -1.54
C ILE A 164 -10.57 3.38 -1.77
N ASP A 165 -11.12 3.34 -2.97
CA ASP A 165 -12.13 2.38 -3.38
C ASP A 165 -11.58 1.47 -4.47
N PHE A 166 -11.85 0.17 -4.34
CA PHE A 166 -11.60 -0.83 -5.36
C PHE A 166 -12.91 -1.53 -5.70
N GLN A 167 -13.28 -1.50 -6.97
CA GLN A 167 -14.47 -2.19 -7.48
C GLN A 167 -14.17 -3.68 -7.65
N ILE A 168 -14.88 -4.53 -6.93
CA ILE A 168 -14.63 -5.97 -6.90
C ILE A 168 -15.55 -6.66 -7.92
N PRO A 169 -15.02 -7.50 -8.84
CA PRO A 169 -15.83 -8.22 -9.80
C PRO A 169 -16.91 -9.09 -9.14
N SER A 170 -18.09 -9.17 -9.76
CA SER A 170 -19.24 -9.91 -9.22
C SER A 170 -19.18 -11.41 -9.43
N ASP A 171 -18.29 -11.88 -10.30
CA ASP A 171 -18.13 -13.28 -10.68
C ASP A 171 -16.85 -13.93 -10.12
N LEU A 172 -16.24 -13.33 -9.09
CA LEU A 172 -15.15 -13.98 -8.36
C LEU A 172 -15.64 -15.27 -7.69
N PRO A 173 -14.89 -16.38 -7.81
CA PRO A 173 -15.21 -17.62 -7.09
C PRO A 173 -14.91 -17.51 -5.59
N PRO A 174 -15.48 -18.39 -4.75
CA PRO A 174 -15.18 -18.43 -3.32
C PRO A 174 -13.74 -18.88 -3.07
N CYS A 175 -13.12 -18.30 -2.03
CA CYS A 175 -11.81 -18.73 -1.55
C CYS A 175 -11.82 -20.17 -1.01
N PRO A 176 -10.68 -20.89 -1.06
CA PRO A 176 -10.56 -22.20 -0.43
C PRO A 176 -10.70 -22.10 1.10
N PRO A 177 -10.88 -23.24 1.80
CA PRO A 177 -10.81 -23.27 3.26
C PRO A 177 -9.50 -22.64 3.76
N GLY A 178 -9.61 -21.71 4.72
CA GLY A 178 -8.48 -20.90 5.22
C GLY A 178 -8.31 -19.55 4.53
N GLY A 179 -9.10 -19.27 3.49
CA GLY A 179 -9.06 -18.01 2.74
C GLY A 179 -8.07 -18.02 1.58
N CYS A 180 -7.97 -16.88 0.89
CA CYS A 180 -7.01 -16.61 -0.18
C CYS A 180 -5.94 -15.64 0.33
N HIS A 181 -5.00 -15.29 -0.56
CA HIS A 181 -4.09 -14.17 -0.36
C HIS A 181 -4.34 -13.09 -1.40
N CYS A 182 -4.22 -11.85 -0.95
CA CYS A 182 -4.32 -10.67 -1.80
C CYS A 182 -3.04 -9.85 -1.73
N LEU A 183 -2.77 -9.09 -2.78
CA LEU A 183 -1.70 -8.11 -2.82
C LEU A 183 -2.27 -6.74 -3.09
N TRP A 184 -1.69 -5.73 -2.46
CA TRP A 184 -1.76 -4.36 -2.91
C TRP A 184 -0.42 -3.98 -3.53
N GLU A 185 -0.47 -3.47 -4.76
CA GLU A 185 0.72 -3.07 -5.49
C GLU A 185 0.59 -1.64 -6.01
N TRP A 186 1.68 -0.90 -5.90
CA TRP A 186 1.78 0.47 -6.41
C TRP A 186 3.18 0.73 -6.96
N ILE A 187 3.21 1.32 -8.15
CA ILE A 187 4.40 1.89 -8.80
C ILE A 187 4.06 3.34 -9.12
N HIS A 188 4.97 4.26 -8.81
CA HIS A 188 4.76 5.69 -9.01
C HIS A 188 5.40 6.21 -10.30
N ALA A 189 5.22 7.50 -10.58
CA ALA A 189 5.83 8.16 -11.72
C ALA A 189 7.37 8.28 -11.56
N ASP A 190 8.10 8.15 -12.66
CA ASP A 190 9.56 8.20 -12.71
C ASP A 190 10.13 9.61 -12.49
N ASP A 191 9.30 10.65 -12.61
CA ASP A 191 9.66 12.06 -12.44
C ASP A 191 9.56 12.57 -10.99
N ALA A 192 9.10 11.72 -10.06
CA ALA A 192 8.83 12.11 -8.67
C ALA A 192 9.54 11.19 -7.65
N GLY A 193 10.87 11.16 -7.69
CA GLY A 193 11.71 10.37 -6.78
C GLY A 193 12.44 9.24 -7.51
N SER A 194 13.12 8.36 -6.76
CA SER A 194 13.75 7.17 -7.36
C SER A 194 12.71 6.08 -7.58
N GLU A 195 12.72 5.40 -8.72
CA GLU A 195 11.76 4.33 -9.06
C GLU A 195 11.75 3.20 -8.02
N GLN A 196 10.59 2.98 -7.41
CA GLN A 196 10.38 1.99 -6.35
C GLN A 196 9.06 1.24 -6.55
N LEU A 197 8.99 0.03 -5.98
CA LEU A 197 7.76 -0.76 -5.86
C LEU A 197 7.26 -0.70 -4.42
N PHE A 198 5.94 -0.59 -4.25
CA PHE A 198 5.26 -0.83 -2.99
C PHE A 198 4.40 -2.09 -3.16
N HIS A 199 4.64 -3.09 -2.30
CA HIS A 199 4.00 -4.39 -2.39
C HIS A 199 3.71 -4.90 -0.97
N LEU A 200 2.44 -5.15 -0.68
CA LEU A 200 1.99 -5.67 0.61
C LEU A 200 1.00 -6.80 0.40
N ALA A 201 1.14 -7.84 1.23
CA ALA A 201 0.29 -9.02 1.17
C ALA A 201 -0.72 -9.05 2.31
N TYR A 202 -1.87 -9.67 2.06
CA TYR A 202 -2.98 -9.78 2.98
C TYR A 202 -3.56 -11.19 2.92
N ARG A 203 -4.07 -11.68 4.06
CA ARG A 203 -5.07 -12.75 4.02
C ARG A 203 -6.39 -12.12 3.59
N CYS A 204 -7.07 -12.69 2.60
CA CYS A 204 -8.31 -12.13 2.10
C CYS A 204 -9.38 -13.21 1.87
N THR A 205 -10.62 -12.76 1.74
CA THR A 205 -11.76 -13.62 1.42
C THR A 205 -12.71 -12.89 0.48
N VAL A 206 -13.44 -13.63 -0.33
CA VAL A 206 -14.49 -13.07 -1.21
C VAL A 206 -15.85 -13.30 -0.54
N GLU A 207 -16.45 -12.24 -0.03
CA GLU A 207 -17.78 -12.28 0.57
C GLU A 207 -18.87 -12.23 -0.50
N GLY A 208 -19.89 -13.07 -0.36
CA GLY A 208 -20.98 -13.14 -1.34
C GLY A 208 -20.57 -13.70 -2.70
N ALA A 209 -19.45 -14.44 -2.77
CA ALA A 209 -18.95 -15.05 -4.00
C ALA A 209 -19.99 -15.98 -4.65
N THR A 210 -20.28 -15.76 -5.93
CA THR A 210 -21.17 -16.61 -6.74
C THR A 210 -20.48 -17.17 -7.98
N GLY A 211 -19.22 -16.77 -8.23
CA GLY A 211 -18.42 -17.26 -9.33
C GLY A 211 -18.16 -18.76 -9.23
N THR A 212 -18.21 -19.44 -10.36
CA THR A 212 -17.91 -20.88 -10.47
C THR A 212 -16.71 -21.17 -11.35
N ARG A 213 -16.19 -20.15 -12.05
CA ARG A 213 -15.05 -20.26 -12.96
C ARG A 213 -13.78 -19.85 -12.22
N PRO A 214 -12.70 -20.62 -12.31
CA PRO A 214 -11.40 -20.17 -11.81
C PRO A 214 -10.95 -18.94 -12.62
N LEU A 215 -10.18 -18.07 -11.97
CA LEU A 215 -9.48 -17.01 -12.67
C LEU A 215 -8.52 -17.62 -13.72
N PRO A 216 -8.38 -16.99 -14.89
CA PRO A 216 -7.45 -17.46 -15.90
C PRO A 216 -6.02 -17.47 -15.34
N SER A 217 -5.20 -18.39 -15.84
CA SER A 217 -3.78 -18.39 -15.52
C SER A 217 -3.15 -17.05 -15.91
N HIS A 218 -2.27 -16.54 -15.06
CA HIS A 218 -1.58 -15.28 -15.29
C HIS A 218 -0.91 -15.25 -16.67
N SER A 219 -1.06 -14.12 -17.35
CA SER A 219 -0.24 -13.75 -18.51
C SER A 219 0.57 -12.52 -18.16
N GLN A 220 1.88 -12.53 -18.47
CA GLN A 220 2.74 -11.37 -18.28
C GLN A 220 2.13 -10.15 -18.98
N GLN A 221 1.97 -9.07 -18.22
CA GLN A 221 1.48 -7.81 -18.77
C GLN A 221 2.51 -7.27 -19.78
N MET A 222 2.02 -6.87 -20.96
CA MET A 222 2.81 -6.17 -21.96
C MET A 222 2.53 -4.67 -21.88
N SER A 223 3.51 -3.85 -22.24
CA SER A 223 3.26 -2.44 -22.58
C SER A 223 2.49 -2.43 -23.91
N CYS A 224 1.20 -2.13 -23.82
CA CYS A 224 0.25 -2.14 -24.94
C CYS A 224 0.07 -0.73 -25.54
#